data_AF-A0A8K0KKA3-F1
#
_entry.id   AF-A0A8K0KKA3-F1
#
_cell.length_a   1.000
_cell.length_b   1.000
_cell.length_c   1.000
_cell.angle_alpha   90.00
_cell.angle_beta   90.00
_cell.angle_gamma   90.00
#
_symmetry.space_group_name_H-M   'P 1'
#
loop_
_entity.id
_entity.type
_entity.pdbx_description
1 polymer ?
#
loop_
_entity_poly.entity_id
_entity_poly.type
_entity_poly.pdbx_seq_one_letter_code
_entity_poly.pdbx_strand_id
1 'polypeptide(L)' 'MVKALDRICDEACNAAHDNYQLLILSDRRAGYSRVAVSTLLALGATHHHLIEERQRMKLSLILETAEA' A
#
# COMPACT_ATOMS: atom_id res chain seq x y z
N MET A 1 5.91 -6.14 11.95
CA MET A 1 5.64 -6.27 10.50
C MET A 1 4.15 -6.33 10.20
N VAL A 2 3.37 -7.24 10.79
CA VAL A 2 1.91 -7.37 10.54
C VAL A 2 1.16 -6.04 10.71
N LYS A 3 1.32 -5.35 11.85
CA LYS A 3 0.71 -4.02 12.10
C LYS A 3 1.01 -2.95 11.04
N ALA A 4 2.17 -3.04 10.36
CA ALA A 4 2.52 -2.08 9.33
C ALA A 4 1.77 -2.36 8.02
N LEU A 5 1.57 -3.65 7.69
CA LEU A 5 0.75 -4.06 6.56
C LEU A 5 -0.72 -3.76 6.81
N ASP A 6 -1.24 -4.07 8.00
CA ASP A 6 -2.63 -3.75 8.38
C ASP A 6 -2.91 -2.26 8.18
N ARG A 7 -2.01 -1.40 8.71
CA ARG A 7 -2.12 0.05 8.53
C ARG A 7 -2.11 0.48 7.05
N ILE A 8 -1.25 -0.11 6.21
CA ILE A 8 -1.19 0.22 4.78
C ILE A 8 -2.50 -0.20 4.08
N CYS A 9 -3.01 -1.38 4.42
CA CYS A 9 -4.29 -1.90 3.90
C CYS A 9 -5.46 -0.98 4.30
N ASP A 10 -5.56 -0.60 5.58
CA ASP A 10 -6.60 0.31 6.08
C ASP A 10 -6.52 1.68 5.41
N GLU A 11 -5.32 2.27 5.32
CA GLU A 11 -5.10 3.55 4.62
C GLU A 11 -5.49 3.47 3.14
N ALA A 12 -5.23 2.35 2.47
CA ALA A 12 -5.61 2.15 1.07
C ALA A 12 -7.12 2.02 0.88
N CYS A 13 -7.82 1.29 1.76
CA CYS A 13 -9.28 1.19 1.74
C CYS A 13 -9.94 2.54 2.03
N ASN A 14 -9.41 3.30 3.00
CA ASN A 14 -9.88 4.66 3.27
C ASN A 14 -9.69 5.56 2.05
N ALA A 15 -8.52 5.51 1.40
CA ALA A 15 -8.28 6.28 0.18
C ALA A 15 -9.24 5.89 -0.96
N ALA A 16 -9.55 4.59 -1.10
CA ALA A 16 -10.53 4.13 -2.08
C ALA A 16 -11.96 4.57 -1.74
N HIS A 17 -12.31 4.68 -0.46
CA HIS A 17 -13.59 5.24 0.00
C HIS A 17 -13.69 6.75 -0.28
N ASP A 18 -12.59 7.47 -0.07
CA ASP A 18 -12.49 8.91 -0.30
C ASP A 18 -12.36 9.27 -1.80
N ASN A 19 -12.53 8.30 -2.70
CA ASN A 19 -12.48 8.43 -4.16
C ASN A 19 -11.14 8.95 -4.72
N TYR A 20 -10.02 8.69 -4.04
CA TYR A 20 -8.70 8.86 -4.65
C TYR A 20 -8.52 7.86 -5.80
N GLN A 21 -8.04 8.35 -6.95
CA GLN A 21 -7.86 7.52 -8.15
C GLN A 21 -6.48 6.86 -8.25
N LEU A 22 -5.48 7.41 -7.54
CA LEU A 22 -4.09 6.99 -7.58
C LEU A 22 -3.58 6.82 -6.15
N LEU A 23 -2.95 5.68 -5.87
CA LEU A 23 -2.28 5.40 -4.62
C LEU A 23 -0.84 4.98 -4.90
N ILE A 24 0.10 5.65 -4.25
CA ILE A 24 1.53 5.38 -4.39
C ILE A 24 2.03 4.67 -3.13
N LEU A 25 2.46 3.42 -3.27
CA LEU A 25 3.23 2.73 -2.24
C LEU A 25 4.70 3.11 -2.41
N SER A 26 5.27 3.77 -1.40
CA SER A 26 6.61 4.36 -1.49
C SER A 26 7.51 3.91 -0.35
N ASP A 27 8.70 3.41 -0.69
CA ASP A 27 9.75 3.07 0.27
C ASP A 27 10.78 4.21 0.46
N ARG A 28 10.65 5.33 -0.27
CA ARG A 28 11.66 6.42 -0.34
C ARG A 28 12.13 6.97 1.01
N ARG A 29 11.30 6.85 2.04
CA ARG A 29 11.56 7.36 3.39
C ARG A 29 12.25 6.31 4.28
N ALA A 30 12.70 5.21 3.70
CA ALA A 30 13.50 4.21 4.38
C ALA A 30 14.81 4.84 4.88
N GLY A 31 15.26 4.41 6.05
CA GLY A 31 16.46 4.91 6.69
C GLY A 31 16.68 4.29 8.05
N TYR A 32 17.68 4.77 8.77
CA TYR A 32 18.10 4.19 10.06
C TYR A 32 16.96 4.05 11.08
N SER A 33 16.06 5.04 11.15
CA SER A 33 14.91 5.04 12.06
C SER A 33 13.62 4.46 11.46
N ARG A 34 13.63 4.10 10.17
CA ARG A 34 12.45 3.61 9.44
C ARG A 34 12.85 2.51 8.47
N VAL A 35 12.76 1.28 8.94
CA VAL A 35 12.99 0.11 8.10
C VAL A 35 11.86 0.01 7.06
N ALA A 36 12.23 -0.16 5.78
CA ALA A 36 11.26 -0.38 4.72
C ALA A 36 10.49 -1.68 4.96
N VAL A 37 9.19 -1.67 4.65
CA VAL A 37 8.46 -2.92 4.38
C VAL A 37 8.81 -3.31 2.95
N SER A 38 9.07 -4.59 2.71
CA SER A 38 9.27 -5.09 1.35
C SER A 38 8.13 -4.62 0.44
N THR A 39 8.49 -4.01 -0.69
CA THR A 39 7.52 -3.43 -1.62
C THR A 39 6.57 -4.49 -2.17
N LEU A 40 7.08 -5.69 -2.44
CA LEU A 40 6.28 -6.79 -2.95
C LEU A 40 5.26 -7.30 -1.92
N LEU A 41 5.65 -7.38 -0.64
CA LEU A 41 4.72 -7.76 0.43
C LEU A 41 3.63 -6.70 0.62
N ALA A 42 4.01 -5.42 0.62
CA ALA A 42 3.06 -4.32 0.73
C ALA A 42 2.08 -4.31 -0.45
N LEU A 43 2.57 -4.49 -1.68
CA LEU A 43 1.73 -4.60 -2.88
C LEU A 43 0.76 -5.78 -2.79
N GLY A 44 1.26 -6.98 -2.50
CA GLY A 44 0.45 -8.19 -2.45
C GLY A 44 -0.66 -8.08 -1.41
N ALA A 45 -0.31 -7.67 -0.19
CA ALA A 45 -1.29 -7.48 0.88
C ALA A 45 -2.35 -6.43 0.51
N THR A 46 -1.92 -5.25 0.05
CA THR A 46 -2.85 -4.15 -0.32
C THR A 46 -3.74 -4.56 -1.49
N HIS A 47 -3.18 -5.23 -2.50
CA HIS A 47 -3.90 -5.67 -3.67
C HIS A 47 -5.00 -6.68 -3.32
N HIS A 48 -4.66 -7.72 -2.53
CA HIS A 48 -5.63 -8.72 -2.09
C HIS A 48 -6.68 -8.12 -1.17
N HIS A 49 -6.29 -7.28 -0.23
CA HIS A 49 -7.22 -6.65 0.70
C HIS A 49 -8.23 -5.74 -0.01
N LEU A 50 -7.79 -4.94 -0.99
CA LEU A 50 -8.71 -4.14 -1.81
C LEU A 50 -9.67 -5.00 -2.65
N ILE A 51 -9.30 -6.23 -3.00
CA ILE A 51 -10.21 -7.18 -3.67
C ILE A 51 -11.26 -7.68 -2.69
N GLU A 52 -10.85 -8.10 -1.48
CA GLU A 52 -11.75 -8.55 -0.42
C GLU A 52 -12.79 -7.48 -0.06
N GLU A 53 -12.34 -6.24 0.03
CA GLU A 53 -13.17 -5.06 0.32
C GLU A 53 -13.95 -4.52 -0.90
N ARG A 54 -13.85 -5.19 -2.07
CA ARG A 54 -14.50 -4.80 -3.33
C ARG A 54 -14.17 -3.38 -3.80
N GLN A 55 -12.97 -2.92 -3.50
CA GLN A 55 -12.49 -1.56 -3.75
C GLN A 55 -11.36 -1.49 -4.79
N ARG A 56 -10.80 -2.62 -5.22
CA ARG A 56 -9.63 -2.66 -6.13
C ARG A 56 -9.82 -1.89 -7.44
N MET A 57 -11.04 -1.80 -7.97
CA MET A 57 -11.32 -1.07 -9.20
C MET A 57 -11.42 0.45 -9.03
N LYS A 58 -11.47 0.95 -7.78
CA LYS A 58 -11.63 2.38 -7.49
C LYS A 58 -10.35 3.19 -7.68
N LEU A 59 -9.18 2.55 -7.58
CA LEU A 59 -7.88 3.21 -7.66
C LEU A 59 -6.83 2.39 -8.40
N SER A 60 -5.81 3.07 -8.89
CA SER A 60 -4.58 2.44 -9.42
C SER A 60 -3.50 2.44 -8.35
N LEU A 61 -2.75 1.34 -8.28
CA LEU A 61 -1.59 1.18 -7.40
C LEU A 61 -0.32 1.45 -8.19
N ILE A 62 0.51 2.38 -7.70
CA ILE A 62 1.83 2.70 -8.25
C ILE A 62 2.88 2.39 -7.19
N LEU A 63 3.99 1.79 -7.60
CA LEU A 63 5.12 1.53 -6.72
C LEU A 63 6.22 2.55 -6.99
N GLU A 64 6.69 3.20 -5.92
CA GLU A 64 7.91 4.01 -5.92
C GLU A 64 8.90 3.29 -5.02
N THR A 65 9.81 2.52 -5.61
CA THR A 65 10.71 1.63 -4.86
C THR A 65 12.15 1.72 -5.30
N ALA A 66 13.06 1.56 -4.34
CA ALA A 66 14.50 1.40 -4.57
C ALA A 66 14.96 -0.08 -4.63
N GLU A 67 14.04 -1.04 -4.48
CA GLU A 67 14.32 -2.49 -4.52
C GLU A 67 14.35 -3.07 -5.96
N ALA A 68 14.11 -2.23 -6.99
CA ALA A 68 13.96 -2.65 -8.39
C ALA A 68 15.26 -2.64 -9.20
#